data_AF-A0A0K0L8Y8-F1
#
_entry.id   AF-A0A0K0L8Y8-F1
#
_cell.length_a   1.000
_cell.length_b   1.000
_cell.length_c   1.000
_cell.angle_alpha   90.00
_cell.angle_beta   90.00
_cell.angle_gamma   90.00
#
_symmetry.space_group_name_H-M   'P 1'
#
loop_
_entity.id
_entity.type
_entity.pdbx_description
1 polymer ?
#
loop_
_entity_poly.entity_id
_entity_poly.type
_entity_poly.pdbx_seq_one_letter_code
_entity_poly.pdbx_strand_id
1 'polypeptide(L)'
;YIAEGLADSRIAIIHKVHHVLADGMASANQMAMAMSGLGPTEVVGTFEEPDIARTSPALLTAAARDHVGLVRKLPRLMNETATGVSKVRRRSKERGAHPDMAKNFAPPDCFINHKVTAGRRFATAPLALIDVKETGKKLGVTINDMVLAMAAGALRKLLLRYDGKADAPLIAGVPVSTNPSRERLAGNEFTYMTPSLAVHIEDPLERVRLAAAASSIAKENNQLLGPMLLPAWMSYLPPSMAPSFFRAQARRLESASVFNLTISNV
;
A
#
# COMPACT_ATOMS: atom_id res chain seq x y z
N TYR A 1 15.23 -13.72 13.22
CA TYR A 1 14.86 -14.62 14.34
C TYR A 1 14.63 -16.01 13.76
N ILE A 2 14.85 -17.05 14.55
CA ILE A 2 14.55 -18.43 14.17
C ILE A 2 13.47 -18.92 15.14
N ALA A 3 12.42 -19.52 14.60
CA ALA A 3 11.38 -20.19 15.36
C ALA A 3 11.47 -21.70 15.08
N GLU A 4 11.66 -22.47 16.14
CA GLU A 4 11.82 -23.92 16.12
C GLU A 4 10.54 -24.61 16.60
N GLY A 5 10.47 -25.94 16.49
CA GLY A 5 9.32 -26.72 16.97
C GLY A 5 8.11 -26.72 16.04
N LEU A 6 8.30 -26.41 14.76
CA LEU A 6 7.25 -26.61 13.76
C LEU A 6 7.10 -28.11 13.44
N ALA A 7 5.91 -28.49 12.97
CA ALA A 7 5.64 -29.84 12.50
C ALA A 7 6.65 -30.28 11.42
N ASP A 8 6.97 -31.58 11.42
CA ASP A 8 7.92 -32.21 10.50
C ASP A 8 9.37 -31.70 10.67
N SER A 9 9.76 -31.37 11.89
CA SER A 9 11.11 -30.88 12.24
C SER A 9 11.53 -29.65 11.42
N ARG A 10 10.56 -28.82 11.03
CA ARG A 10 10.81 -27.59 10.29
C ARG A 10 11.19 -26.45 11.23
N ILE A 11 11.88 -25.47 10.65
CA ILE A 11 12.18 -24.18 11.28
C ILE A 11 11.57 -23.06 10.45
N ALA A 12 11.16 -21.98 11.09
CA ALA A 12 10.79 -20.74 10.41
C ALA A 12 11.85 -19.67 10.65
N ILE A 13 12.32 -19.05 9.58
CA ILE A 13 13.18 -17.87 9.63
C ILE A 13 12.27 -16.64 9.56
N ILE A 14 12.29 -15.84 10.62
CA ILE A 14 11.51 -14.60 10.71
C ILE A 14 12.45 -13.44 10.43
N HIS A 15 12.23 -12.81 9.28
CA HIS A 15 12.94 -11.62 8.85
C HIS A 15 12.18 -10.36 9.29
N LYS A 16 12.78 -9.58 10.20
CA LYS A 16 12.20 -8.34 10.73
C LYS A 16 13.05 -7.17 10.25
N VAL A 17 12.46 -6.31 9.42
CA VAL A 17 13.14 -5.14 8.85
C VAL A 17 12.34 -3.89 9.20
N HIS A 18 13.04 -2.79 9.50
CA HIS A 18 12.39 -1.50 9.64
C HIS A 18 12.07 -0.95 8.24
N HIS A 19 10.86 -0.46 7.99
CA HIS A 19 10.45 0.06 6.67
C HIS A 19 11.24 1.27 6.15
N VAL A 20 12.21 1.79 6.92
CA VAL A 20 13.17 2.77 6.41
C VAL A 20 14.19 2.09 5.49
N LEU A 21 14.49 0.81 5.74
CA LEU A 21 15.49 0.03 5.04
C LEU A 21 14.93 -0.71 3.84
N ALA A 22 13.71 -1.25 3.94
CA ALA A 22 13.11 -2.04 2.85
C ALA A 22 11.56 -1.98 2.89
N ASP A 23 10.96 -1.77 1.72
CA ASP A 23 9.55 -2.09 1.47
C ASP A 23 9.33 -3.59 1.23
N GLY A 24 8.09 -3.98 0.90
CA GLY A 24 7.74 -5.38 0.64
C GLY A 24 8.50 -6.02 -0.54
N MET A 25 8.76 -5.26 -1.62
CA MET A 25 9.52 -5.77 -2.77
C MET A 25 11.00 -5.95 -2.42
N ALA A 26 11.63 -4.95 -1.80
CA ALA A 26 13.01 -5.07 -1.34
C ALA A 26 13.19 -6.22 -0.34
N SER A 27 12.24 -6.37 0.59
CA SER A 27 12.25 -7.46 1.58
C SER A 27 12.09 -8.84 0.92
N ALA A 28 11.23 -8.96 -0.10
CA ALA A 28 11.06 -10.19 -0.85
C ALA A 28 12.33 -10.55 -1.66
N ASN A 29 12.96 -9.56 -2.30
CA ASN A 29 14.23 -9.75 -3.02
C ASN A 29 15.36 -10.15 -2.06
N GLN A 30 15.45 -9.55 -0.87
CA GLN A 30 16.40 -9.95 0.18
C GLN A 30 16.20 -11.41 0.60
N MET A 31 14.95 -11.86 0.79
CA MET A 31 14.66 -13.27 1.11
C MET A 31 15.01 -14.20 -0.06
N ALA A 32 14.67 -13.82 -1.29
CA ALA A 32 15.01 -14.61 -2.48
C ALA A 32 16.53 -14.77 -2.64
N MET A 33 17.29 -13.69 -2.44
CA MET A 33 18.75 -13.71 -2.40
C MET A 33 19.28 -14.64 -1.32
N ALA A 34 18.77 -14.53 -0.09
CA ALA A 34 19.17 -15.40 1.02
C ALA A 34 18.87 -16.89 0.76
N MET A 35 17.84 -17.20 -0.02
CA MET A 35 17.47 -18.57 -0.39
C MET A 35 18.15 -19.09 -1.66
N SER A 36 18.83 -18.24 -2.43
CA SER A 36 19.40 -18.58 -3.75
C SER A 36 20.55 -19.59 -3.70
N GLY A 37 21.09 -19.89 -2.51
CA GLY A 37 22.24 -20.80 -2.33
C GLY A 37 23.57 -20.21 -2.82
N LEU A 38 23.57 -18.98 -3.33
CA LEU A 38 24.79 -18.23 -3.62
C LEU A 38 25.49 -17.93 -2.28
N GLY A 39 26.79 -18.23 -2.20
CA GLY A 39 27.63 -17.84 -1.07
C GLY A 39 27.59 -16.32 -0.85
N PRO A 40 28.01 -15.81 0.32
CA PRO A 40 27.94 -14.39 0.61
C PRO A 40 28.67 -13.59 -0.50
N THR A 41 27.89 -12.94 -1.35
CA THR A 41 28.37 -11.87 -2.23
C THR A 41 28.84 -10.72 -1.35
N GLU A 42 29.77 -9.89 -1.84
CA GLU A 42 30.14 -8.63 -1.19
C GLU A 42 28.88 -7.89 -0.72
N VAL A 43 28.96 -7.24 0.44
CA VAL A 43 27.85 -6.48 1.02
C VAL A 43 27.42 -5.41 0.03
N VAL A 44 26.40 -5.71 -0.79
CA VAL A 44 25.80 -4.75 -1.71
C VAL A 44 25.00 -3.76 -0.86
N GLY A 45 25.48 -2.52 -0.77
CA GLY A 45 24.79 -1.46 -0.05
C GLY A 45 25.47 -1.03 1.24
N THR A 46 26.81 -0.90 1.26
CA THR A 46 27.38 0.17 2.09
C THR A 46 26.69 1.46 1.66
N PHE A 47 25.81 2.00 2.50
CA PHE A 47 25.32 3.36 2.30
C PHE A 47 26.57 4.22 2.15
N GLU A 48 26.76 4.84 0.99
CA GLU A 48 27.82 5.82 0.84
C GLU A 48 27.62 6.83 1.96
N GLU A 49 28.57 6.90 2.89
CA GLU A 49 28.52 7.95 3.89
C GLU A 49 28.57 9.26 3.11
N PRO A 50 27.61 10.17 3.33
CA PRO A 50 27.64 11.45 2.65
C PRO A 50 29.01 12.11 2.88
N ASP A 51 29.68 12.50 1.81
CA ASP A 51 30.95 13.23 1.86
C ASP A 51 30.69 14.68 2.31
N ILE A 52 30.25 14.80 3.56
CA ILE A 52 29.93 16.06 4.21
C ILE A 52 30.75 16.11 5.49
N ALA A 53 31.63 17.11 5.60
CA ALA A 53 32.30 17.39 6.85
C ALA A 53 31.25 17.54 7.96
N ARG A 54 31.35 16.75 9.04
CA ARG A 54 30.40 16.76 10.16
C ARG A 54 30.61 17.96 11.10
N THR A 55 30.83 19.15 10.52
CA THR A 55 30.96 20.41 11.24
C THR A 55 29.65 21.20 11.16
N SER A 56 29.32 21.96 12.21
CA SER A 56 28.07 22.74 12.24
C SER A 56 27.90 23.67 11.03
N PRO A 57 28.94 24.39 10.54
CA PRO A 57 28.80 25.24 9.35
C PRO A 57 28.51 24.45 8.07
N ALA A 58 29.18 23.31 7.88
CA ALA A 58 28.97 22.46 6.70
C ALA A 58 27.55 21.86 6.70
N LEU A 59 27.06 21.42 7.87
CA LEU A 59 25.69 20.90 8.03
C LEU A 59 24.64 21.99 7.80
N LEU A 60 24.85 23.20 8.33
CA LEU A 60 23.95 24.34 8.07
C LEU A 60 23.91 24.72 6.59
N THR A 61 25.07 24.72 5.93
CA THR A 61 25.16 25.00 4.49
C THR A 61 24.45 23.94 3.67
N ALA A 62 24.63 22.66 4.01
CA ALA A 62 23.95 21.54 3.37
C ALA A 62 22.42 21.64 3.55
N ALA A 63 21.95 21.87 4.78
CA ALA A 63 20.53 22.04 5.09
C ALA A 63 19.92 23.23 4.33
N ALA A 64 20.61 24.37 4.28
CA ALA A 64 20.16 25.53 3.51
C ALA A 64 20.06 25.21 2.02
N ARG A 65 21.05 24.53 1.44
CA ARG A 65 21.04 24.09 0.03
C ARG A 65 19.86 23.16 -0.25
N ASP A 66 19.60 22.20 0.63
CA ASP A 66 18.48 21.26 0.50
C ASP A 66 17.13 21.97 0.58
N HIS A 67 16.97 22.89 1.54
CA HIS A 67 15.75 23.71 1.64
C HIS A 67 15.53 24.59 0.42
N VAL A 68 16.57 25.23 -0.11
CA VAL A 68 16.50 25.99 -1.37
C VAL A 68 16.10 25.08 -2.52
N GLY A 69 16.66 23.87 -2.60
CA GLY A 69 16.31 22.86 -3.58
C GLY A 69 14.84 22.44 -3.51
N LEU A 70 14.32 22.20 -2.30
CA LEU A 70 12.91 21.89 -2.07
C LEU A 70 12.00 23.05 -2.49
N VAL A 71 12.31 24.28 -2.07
CA VAL A 71 11.51 25.47 -2.43
C VAL A 71 11.47 25.67 -3.96
N ARG A 72 12.61 25.50 -4.65
CA ARG A 72 12.69 25.60 -6.11
C ARG A 72 11.87 24.53 -6.84
N LYS A 73 11.76 23.32 -6.27
CA LYS A 73 10.98 22.22 -6.84
C LYS A 73 9.47 22.34 -6.57
N LEU A 74 9.06 23.19 -5.62
CA LEU A 74 7.66 23.28 -5.19
C LEU A 74 6.70 23.72 -6.31
N PRO A 75 6.98 24.75 -7.14
CA PRO A 75 6.09 25.13 -8.22
C PRO A 75 5.86 24.00 -9.23
N ARG A 76 6.92 23.23 -9.52
CA ARG A 76 6.84 22.06 -10.40
C ARG A 76 5.96 20.97 -9.78
N LEU A 77 6.15 20.64 -8.51
CA LEU A 77 5.31 19.66 -7.80
C LEU A 77 3.84 20.08 -7.77
N MET A 78 3.56 21.36 -7.55
CA MET A 78 2.19 21.90 -7.61
C MET A 78 1.58 21.73 -9.01
N ASN A 79 2.32 22.03 -10.07
CA ASN A 79 1.86 21.85 -11.45
C ASN A 79 1.64 20.38 -11.82
N GLU A 80 2.56 19.49 -11.43
CA GLU A 80 2.44 18.05 -11.60
C GLU A 80 1.20 17.51 -10.87
N THR A 81 0.95 17.99 -9.64
CA THR A 81 -0.25 17.66 -8.86
C THR A 81 -1.53 18.13 -9.55
N ALA A 82 -1.59 19.40 -9.97
CA ALA A 82 -2.76 19.95 -10.65
C ALA A 82 -3.06 19.20 -11.97
N THR A 83 -2.01 18.88 -12.73
CA THR A 83 -2.10 18.12 -13.98
C THR A 83 -2.59 16.70 -13.71
N GLY A 84 -2.03 16.00 -12.73
CA GLY A 84 -2.43 14.65 -12.36
C GLY A 84 -3.89 14.57 -11.90
N VAL A 85 -4.30 15.50 -11.02
CA VAL A 85 -5.69 15.62 -10.57
C VAL A 85 -6.64 15.92 -11.74
N SER A 86 -6.24 16.81 -12.66
CA SER A 86 -7.03 17.13 -13.85
C SER A 86 -7.20 15.92 -14.77
N LYS A 87 -6.12 15.15 -15.01
CA LYS A 87 -6.16 13.91 -15.80
C LYS A 87 -7.10 12.86 -15.18
N VAL A 88 -6.99 12.63 -13.87
CA VAL A 88 -7.87 11.70 -13.15
C VAL A 88 -9.32 12.15 -13.23
N ARG A 89 -9.60 13.45 -13.02
CA ARG A 89 -10.97 14.01 -13.14
C ARG A 89 -11.53 13.86 -14.54
N ARG A 90 -10.76 14.18 -15.58
CA ARG A 90 -11.17 14.04 -16.98
C ARG A 90 -11.47 12.58 -17.30
N ARG A 91 -10.57 11.68 -16.92
CA ARG A 91 -10.72 10.25 -17.17
C ARG A 91 -11.90 9.64 -16.40
N SER A 92 -12.16 10.12 -15.19
CA SER A 92 -13.36 9.75 -14.43
C SER A 92 -14.65 10.23 -15.10
N LYS A 93 -14.66 11.41 -15.73
CA LYS A 93 -15.82 11.88 -16.51
C LYS A 93 -16.05 11.06 -17.77
N GLU A 94 -14.98 10.72 -18.50
CA GLU A 94 -15.03 9.85 -19.70
C GLU A 94 -15.60 8.46 -19.39
N ARG A 95 -15.24 7.89 -18.22
CA ARG A 95 -15.76 6.59 -17.76
C ARG A 95 -17.23 6.61 -17.34
N GLY A 96 -17.78 7.79 -17.03
CA GLY A 96 -19.13 7.92 -16.46
C GLY A 96 -19.21 7.51 -14.99
N ALA A 97 -20.41 7.60 -14.43
CA ALA A 97 -20.68 7.17 -13.06
C ALA A 97 -20.73 5.65 -12.97
N HIS A 98 -20.01 5.06 -12.01
CA HIS A 98 -20.10 3.64 -11.69
C HIS A 98 -20.77 3.50 -10.32
N PRO A 99 -22.07 3.12 -10.27
CA PRO A 99 -22.85 3.15 -9.02
C PRO A 99 -22.27 2.25 -7.93
N ASP A 100 -21.63 1.14 -8.31
CA ASP A 100 -21.02 0.18 -7.39
C ASP A 100 -19.59 0.52 -6.93
N MET A 101 -19.07 1.69 -7.31
CA MET A 101 -17.74 2.13 -6.91
C MET A 101 -17.82 3.20 -5.83
N ALA A 102 -17.02 3.05 -4.77
CA ALA A 102 -16.90 4.05 -3.74
C ALA A 102 -16.39 5.39 -4.31
N LYS A 103 -16.91 6.50 -3.79
CA LYS A 103 -16.38 7.83 -4.11
C LYS A 103 -15.02 7.99 -3.42
N ASN A 104 -14.01 8.43 -4.17
CA ASN A 104 -12.67 8.63 -3.64
C ASN A 104 -12.69 9.52 -2.38
N PHE A 105 -11.90 9.13 -1.36
CA PHE A 105 -11.71 9.87 -0.10
C PHE A 105 -12.95 10.05 0.77
N ALA A 106 -13.99 9.23 0.58
CA ALA A 106 -15.17 9.21 1.43
C ALA A 106 -15.57 7.76 1.78
N PRO A 107 -14.73 7.01 2.51
CA PRO A 107 -15.09 5.67 2.94
C PRO A 107 -16.29 5.72 3.90
N PRO A 108 -17.26 4.79 3.79
CA PRO A 108 -18.36 4.72 4.74
C PRO A 108 -17.86 4.24 6.10
N ASP A 109 -18.47 4.72 7.18
CA ASP A 109 -18.24 4.20 8.52
C ASP A 109 -18.82 2.79 8.65
N CYS A 110 -18.05 1.88 9.24
CA CYS A 110 -18.45 0.51 9.53
C CYS A 110 -17.71 -0.04 10.75
N PHE A 111 -18.04 -1.26 11.20
CA PHE A 111 -17.52 -1.82 12.46
C PHE A 111 -15.99 -1.86 12.57
N ILE A 112 -15.24 -1.81 11.46
CA ILE A 112 -13.76 -1.79 11.46
C ILE A 112 -13.16 -0.40 11.67
N ASN A 113 -13.96 0.67 11.58
CA ASN A 113 -13.52 2.07 11.77
C ASN A 113 -13.47 2.46 13.26
N HIS A 114 -12.90 1.62 14.13
CA HIS A 114 -12.76 1.90 15.55
C HIS A 114 -11.32 1.78 16.03
N LYS A 115 -11.05 2.34 17.22
CA LYS A 115 -9.72 2.28 17.84
C LYS A 115 -9.35 0.86 18.25
N VAL A 116 -8.34 0.31 17.58
CA VAL A 116 -7.78 -1.01 17.93
C VAL A 116 -6.90 -0.93 19.18
N THR A 117 -6.96 -1.96 20.02
CA THR A 117 -6.04 -2.10 21.17
C THR A 117 -4.65 -2.53 20.71
N ALA A 118 -3.68 -2.64 21.63
CA ALA A 118 -2.35 -3.18 21.30
C ALA A 118 -2.38 -4.70 21.02
N GLY A 119 -3.42 -5.40 21.44
CA GLY A 119 -3.59 -6.82 21.16
C GLY A 119 -3.64 -7.08 19.66
N ARG A 120 -2.90 -8.10 19.21
CA ARG A 120 -2.93 -8.57 17.82
C ARG A 120 -3.42 -10.01 17.82
N ARG A 121 -4.46 -10.28 17.03
CA ARG A 121 -4.96 -11.62 16.76
C ARG A 121 -4.74 -11.90 15.28
N PHE A 122 -4.28 -13.10 14.98
CA PHE A 122 -4.07 -13.56 13.62
C PHE A 122 -5.02 -14.72 13.35
N ALA A 123 -5.62 -14.72 12.16
CA ALA A 123 -6.44 -15.79 11.65
C ALA A 123 -5.93 -16.14 10.25
N THR A 124 -5.92 -17.43 9.94
CA THR A 124 -5.44 -17.95 8.66
C THR A 124 -6.46 -18.92 8.09
N ALA A 125 -6.64 -18.89 6.78
CA ALA A 125 -7.43 -19.87 6.04
C ALA A 125 -6.56 -20.39 4.88
N PRO A 126 -6.21 -21.68 4.85
CA PRO A 126 -5.45 -22.24 3.74
C PRO A 126 -6.32 -22.31 2.49
N LEU A 127 -5.75 -21.90 1.35
CA LEU A 127 -6.36 -22.00 0.03
C LEU A 127 -5.32 -22.54 -0.95
N ALA A 128 -5.73 -23.46 -1.82
CA ALA A 128 -4.84 -23.96 -2.87
C ALA A 128 -4.58 -22.86 -3.90
N LEU A 129 -3.31 -22.46 -4.04
CA LEU A 129 -2.92 -21.42 -5.00
C LEU A 129 -3.25 -21.80 -6.45
N ILE A 130 -3.22 -23.10 -6.76
CA ILE A 130 -3.57 -23.64 -8.08
C ILE A 130 -5.04 -23.32 -8.39
N ASP A 131 -5.95 -23.65 -7.48
CA ASP A 131 -7.39 -23.41 -7.64
C ASP A 131 -7.69 -21.92 -7.85
N VAL A 132 -7.04 -21.04 -7.08
CA VAL A 132 -7.21 -19.58 -7.22
C VAL A 132 -6.72 -19.11 -8.60
N LYS A 133 -5.57 -19.60 -9.06
CA LYS A 133 -5.01 -19.25 -10.38
C LYS A 133 -5.87 -19.76 -11.52
N GLU A 134 -6.34 -21.01 -11.46
CA GLU A 134 -7.19 -21.60 -12.48
C GLU A 134 -8.55 -20.92 -12.54
N THR A 135 -9.14 -20.62 -11.39
CA THR A 135 -10.40 -19.87 -11.31
C THR A 135 -10.23 -18.47 -11.88
N GLY A 136 -9.17 -17.76 -11.50
CA GLY A 136 -8.85 -16.44 -12.06
C GLY A 136 -8.70 -16.49 -13.58
N LYS A 137 -8.00 -17.49 -14.11
CA LYS A 137 -7.85 -17.70 -15.56
C LYS A 137 -9.20 -17.93 -16.26
N LYS A 138 -10.07 -18.77 -15.69
CA LYS A 138 -11.42 -19.03 -16.23
C LYS A 138 -12.31 -17.78 -16.23
N LEU A 139 -12.13 -16.91 -15.24
CA LEU A 139 -12.87 -15.65 -15.09
C LEU A 139 -12.21 -14.46 -15.80
N GLY A 140 -11.02 -14.63 -16.39
CA GLY A 140 -10.28 -13.57 -17.05
C GLY A 140 -9.72 -12.49 -16.11
N VAL A 141 -9.46 -12.81 -14.85
CA VAL A 141 -8.99 -11.87 -13.82
C VAL A 141 -7.65 -12.29 -13.21
N THR A 142 -6.97 -11.35 -12.55
CA THR A 142 -5.69 -11.62 -11.89
C THR A 142 -5.88 -12.19 -10.49
N ILE A 143 -4.81 -12.77 -9.91
CA ILE A 143 -4.82 -13.24 -8.52
C ILE A 143 -5.13 -12.12 -7.52
N ASN A 144 -4.67 -10.89 -7.79
CA ASN A 144 -4.95 -9.74 -6.93
C ASN A 144 -6.45 -9.39 -6.93
N ASP A 145 -7.11 -9.51 -8.08
CA ASP A 145 -8.54 -9.27 -8.21
C ASP A 145 -9.34 -10.35 -7.45
N MET A 146 -8.89 -11.61 -7.51
CA MET A 146 -9.44 -12.70 -6.69
C MET A 146 -9.28 -12.45 -5.19
N VAL A 147 -8.11 -11.98 -4.73
CA VAL A 147 -7.87 -11.63 -3.32
C VAL A 147 -8.79 -10.50 -2.88
N LEU A 148 -8.94 -9.45 -3.68
CA LEU A 148 -9.86 -8.34 -3.39
C LEU A 148 -11.32 -8.82 -3.32
N ALA A 149 -11.74 -9.69 -4.25
CA ALA A 149 -13.09 -10.25 -4.25
C ALA A 149 -13.35 -11.15 -3.03
N MET A 150 -12.42 -12.05 -2.69
CA MET A 150 -12.54 -12.89 -1.50
C MET A 150 -12.57 -12.07 -0.21
N ALA A 151 -11.73 -11.04 -0.10
CA ALA A 151 -11.73 -10.12 1.03
C ALA A 151 -13.07 -9.37 1.13
N ALA A 152 -13.61 -8.88 0.01
CA ALA A 152 -14.93 -8.25 -0.02
C ALA A 152 -16.05 -9.22 0.41
N GLY A 153 -15.96 -10.51 0.04
CA GLY A 153 -16.88 -11.56 0.48
C GLY A 153 -16.84 -11.83 1.98
N ALA A 154 -15.62 -11.94 2.54
CA ALA A 154 -15.43 -12.10 3.98
C ALA A 154 -15.93 -10.87 4.75
N LEU A 155 -15.60 -9.66 4.28
CA LEU A 155 -16.03 -8.41 4.88
C LEU A 155 -17.55 -8.24 4.82
N ARG A 156 -18.22 -8.62 3.72
CA ARG A 156 -19.69 -8.63 3.66
C ARG A 156 -20.29 -9.43 4.80
N LYS A 157 -19.79 -10.65 5.05
CA LYS A 157 -20.28 -11.49 6.14
C LYS A 157 -20.08 -10.83 7.52
N LEU A 158 -18.95 -10.14 7.71
CA LEU A 158 -18.67 -9.44 8.96
C LEU A 158 -19.54 -8.19 9.13
N LEU A 159 -19.74 -7.41 8.07
CA LEU A 159 -20.62 -6.22 8.06
C LEU A 159 -22.06 -6.62 8.38
N LEU A 160 -22.60 -7.66 7.72
CA LEU A 160 -23.94 -8.17 8.02
C LEU A 160 -24.06 -8.65 9.47
N ARG A 161 -22.98 -9.22 10.04
CA ARG A 161 -22.96 -9.70 11.42
C ARG A 161 -22.90 -8.59 12.47
N TYR A 162 -22.06 -7.58 12.25
CA TYR A 162 -21.74 -6.57 13.26
C TYR A 162 -22.46 -5.23 13.05
N ASP A 163 -22.70 -4.84 11.80
CA ASP A 163 -23.40 -3.59 11.45
C ASP A 163 -24.86 -3.85 11.01
N GLY A 164 -25.25 -5.11 10.79
CA GLY A 164 -26.58 -5.49 10.33
C GLY A 164 -26.87 -5.15 8.86
N LYS A 165 -25.90 -4.57 8.14
CA LYS A 165 -26.05 -4.11 6.76
C LYS A 165 -24.73 -4.13 6.00
N ALA A 166 -24.81 -4.19 4.67
CA ALA A 166 -23.67 -4.12 3.77
C ALA A 166 -24.17 -3.51 2.47
N ASP A 167 -24.49 -2.22 2.50
CA ASP A 167 -25.27 -1.56 1.44
C ASP A 167 -24.42 -0.62 0.58
N ALA A 168 -23.17 -0.38 0.98
CA ALA A 168 -22.23 0.48 0.29
C ALA A 168 -20.86 -0.19 0.12
N PRO A 169 -20.14 0.10 -0.97
CA PRO A 169 -18.77 -0.37 -1.14
C PRO A 169 -17.82 0.25 -0.12
N LEU A 170 -16.80 -0.50 0.29
CA LEU A 170 -15.69 0.02 1.10
C LEU A 170 -14.54 0.50 0.20
N ILE A 171 -13.54 1.16 0.78
CA ILE A 171 -12.30 1.51 0.10
C ILE A 171 -11.15 0.71 0.72
N ALA A 172 -10.40 -0.04 -0.10
CA ALA A 172 -9.16 -0.69 0.33
C ALA A 172 -7.96 0.20 0.04
N GLY A 173 -6.99 0.26 0.94
CA GLY A 173 -5.63 0.71 0.65
C GLY A 173 -4.79 -0.48 0.20
N VAL A 174 -4.35 -0.49 -1.05
CA VAL A 174 -3.47 -1.54 -1.57
C VAL A 174 -2.09 -0.95 -1.82
N PRO A 175 -1.04 -1.37 -1.07
CA PRO A 175 0.30 -0.90 -1.29
C PRO A 175 0.82 -1.44 -2.63
N VAL A 176 1.44 -0.57 -3.43
CA VAL A 176 2.05 -0.91 -4.71
C VAL A 176 3.45 -0.31 -4.78
N SER A 177 4.40 -1.09 -5.26
CA SER A 177 5.77 -0.61 -5.46
C SER A 177 5.83 0.42 -6.58
N THR A 178 6.54 1.52 -6.36
CA THR A 178 6.88 2.49 -7.42
C THR A 178 8.10 2.05 -8.22
N ASN A 179 8.87 1.08 -7.70
CA ASN A 179 10.04 0.50 -8.33
C ASN A 179 10.05 -1.03 -8.17
N PRO A 180 9.56 -1.76 -9.19
CA PRO A 180 9.43 -3.21 -9.15
C PRO A 180 10.72 -3.97 -9.51
N SER A 181 11.89 -3.32 -9.50
CA SER A 181 13.16 -3.99 -9.79
C SER A 181 13.39 -5.21 -8.88
N ARG A 182 13.82 -6.32 -9.49
CA ARG A 182 14.15 -7.58 -8.79
C ARG A 182 15.53 -7.56 -8.13
N GLU A 183 16.37 -6.62 -8.53
CA GLU A 183 17.74 -6.45 -8.00
C GLU A 183 17.77 -5.48 -6.81
N ARG A 184 16.65 -4.79 -6.53
CA ARG A 184 16.59 -3.80 -5.46
C ARG A 184 16.49 -4.50 -4.10
N LEU A 185 17.50 -4.29 -3.26
CA LEU A 185 17.59 -4.88 -1.92
C LEU A 185 17.32 -3.89 -0.79
N ALA A 186 17.14 -2.61 -1.07
CA ALA A 186 16.91 -1.59 -0.06
C ALA A 186 15.96 -0.48 -0.56
N GLY A 187 15.61 0.42 0.35
CA GLY A 187 14.73 1.55 0.10
C GLY A 187 13.25 1.24 0.32
N ASN A 188 12.49 2.32 0.49
CA ASN A 188 11.06 2.30 0.75
C ASN A 188 10.32 3.01 -0.38
N GLU A 189 10.10 2.31 -1.48
CA GLU A 189 9.61 2.84 -2.75
C GLU A 189 8.22 2.26 -3.04
N PHE A 190 7.23 2.68 -2.26
CA PHE A 190 5.84 2.29 -2.46
C PHE A 190 4.89 3.47 -2.34
N THR A 191 3.70 3.29 -2.92
CA THR A 191 2.55 4.17 -2.78
C THR A 191 1.30 3.34 -2.52
N TYR A 192 0.18 3.98 -2.20
CA TYR A 192 -1.12 3.31 -2.06
C TYR A 192 -1.99 3.61 -3.28
N MET A 193 -2.61 2.56 -3.83
CA MET A 193 -3.79 2.70 -4.65
C MET A 193 -5.05 2.39 -3.82
N THR A 194 -6.17 3.00 -4.17
CA THR A 194 -7.41 2.92 -3.38
C THR A 194 -8.57 2.28 -4.17
N PRO A 195 -8.54 0.98 -4.47
CA PRO A 195 -9.65 0.32 -5.15
C PRO A 195 -10.90 0.25 -4.27
N SER A 196 -12.06 0.35 -4.92
CA SER A 196 -13.36 0.05 -4.32
C SER A 196 -13.48 -1.45 -4.00
N LEU A 197 -14.10 -1.78 -2.87
CA LEU A 197 -14.45 -3.14 -2.48
C LEU A 197 -15.97 -3.30 -2.52
N ALA A 198 -16.45 -4.13 -3.43
CA ALA A 198 -17.88 -4.42 -3.61
C ALA A 198 -18.42 -5.36 -2.52
N VAL A 199 -18.40 -4.92 -1.26
CA VAL A 199 -18.98 -5.66 -0.12
C VAL A 199 -20.50 -5.72 -0.18
N HIS A 200 -21.12 -4.76 -0.89
CA HIS A 200 -22.56 -4.64 -1.04
C HIS A 200 -23.16 -5.64 -2.02
N ILE A 201 -22.31 -6.24 -2.85
CA ILE A 201 -22.72 -7.25 -3.81
C ILE A 201 -22.74 -8.61 -3.13
N GLU A 202 -23.83 -9.35 -3.32
CA GLU A 202 -23.98 -10.72 -2.81
C GLU A 202 -23.33 -11.74 -3.75
N ASP A 203 -23.64 -11.65 -5.05
CA ASP A 203 -23.13 -12.57 -6.07
C ASP A 203 -21.58 -12.57 -6.12
N PRO A 204 -20.92 -13.73 -5.89
CA PRO A 204 -19.48 -13.83 -5.96
C PRO A 204 -18.91 -13.54 -7.36
N LEU A 205 -19.62 -13.86 -8.45
CA LEU A 205 -19.12 -13.61 -9.80
C LEU A 205 -19.10 -12.12 -10.12
N GLU A 206 -20.20 -11.43 -9.81
CA GLU A 206 -20.26 -9.98 -9.96
C GLU A 206 -19.24 -9.26 -9.07
N ARG A 207 -19.00 -9.76 -7.86
CA ARG A 207 -17.95 -9.24 -6.97
C ARG A 207 -16.55 -9.36 -7.59
N VAL A 208 -16.25 -10.47 -8.26
CA VAL A 208 -14.98 -10.66 -8.98
C VAL A 208 -14.86 -9.67 -10.15
N ARG A 209 -15.93 -9.51 -10.94
CA ARG A 209 -15.97 -8.55 -12.05
C ARG A 209 -15.71 -7.12 -11.57
N LEU A 210 -16.36 -6.71 -10.48
CA LEU A 210 -16.20 -5.39 -9.89
C LEU A 210 -14.81 -5.21 -9.24
N ALA A 211 -14.26 -6.24 -8.61
CA ALA A 211 -12.90 -6.18 -8.07
C ALA A 211 -11.87 -5.94 -9.19
N ALA A 212 -12.00 -6.63 -10.33
CA ALA A 212 -11.13 -6.43 -11.49
C ALA A 212 -11.28 -5.02 -12.08
N ALA A 213 -12.52 -4.53 -12.22
CA ALA A 213 -12.77 -3.15 -12.66
C ALA A 213 -12.18 -2.11 -11.70
N ALA A 214 -12.41 -2.26 -10.39
CA ALA A 214 -11.91 -1.35 -9.36
C ALA A 214 -10.39 -1.33 -9.30
N SER A 215 -9.75 -2.50 -9.41
CA SER A 215 -8.29 -2.68 -9.47
C SER A 215 -7.70 -1.99 -10.70
N SER A 216 -8.30 -2.17 -11.89
CA SER A 216 -7.90 -1.49 -13.13
C SER A 216 -8.02 0.03 -13.01
N ILE A 217 -9.16 0.52 -12.52
CA ILE A 217 -9.43 1.95 -12.28
C ILE A 217 -8.42 2.54 -11.29
N ALA A 218 -8.12 1.86 -10.19
CA ALA A 218 -7.19 2.33 -9.18
C ALA A 218 -5.75 2.41 -9.72
N LYS A 219 -5.33 1.43 -10.54
CA LYS A 219 -4.03 1.44 -11.23
C LYS A 219 -3.92 2.59 -12.22
N GLU A 220 -4.94 2.78 -13.08
CA GLU A 220 -4.96 3.88 -14.04
C GLU A 220 -4.93 5.24 -13.32
N ASN A 221 -5.75 5.41 -12.27
CA ASN A 221 -5.77 6.64 -11.48
C ASN A 221 -4.40 6.92 -10.82
N ASN A 222 -3.74 5.90 -10.26
CA ASN A 222 -2.41 6.05 -9.67
C ASN A 222 -1.36 6.47 -10.72
N GLN A 223 -1.41 5.90 -11.92
CA GLN A 223 -0.52 6.28 -13.02
C GLN A 223 -0.77 7.71 -13.51
N LEU A 224 -2.05 8.08 -13.68
CA LEU A 224 -2.43 9.43 -14.13
C LEU A 224 -2.10 10.50 -13.11
N LEU A 225 -2.31 10.21 -11.81
CA LEU A 225 -1.99 11.10 -10.72
C LEU A 225 -0.47 11.28 -10.62
N GLY A 226 0.29 10.20 -10.74
CA GLY A 226 1.74 10.18 -10.59
C GLY A 226 2.12 9.41 -9.32
N PRO A 227 2.68 8.18 -9.45
CA PRO A 227 2.98 7.32 -8.30
C PRO A 227 3.92 7.96 -7.26
N MET A 228 4.76 8.91 -7.71
CA MET A 228 5.72 9.62 -6.87
C MET A 228 5.17 10.89 -6.20
N LEU A 229 3.93 11.30 -6.49
CA LEU A 229 3.38 12.54 -5.93
C LEU A 229 3.27 12.48 -4.41
N LEU A 230 2.75 11.39 -3.85
CA LEU A 230 2.64 11.23 -2.40
C LEU A 230 4.02 11.26 -1.72
N PRO A 231 5.01 10.44 -2.14
CA PRO A 231 6.38 10.56 -1.64
C PRO A 231 6.97 11.98 -1.77
N ALA A 232 6.76 12.64 -2.90
CA ALA A 232 7.28 13.98 -3.15
C ALA A 232 6.69 15.01 -2.16
N TRP A 233 5.39 14.97 -1.89
CA TRP A 233 4.75 15.82 -0.88
C TRP A 233 5.23 15.50 0.54
N MET A 234 5.47 14.23 0.86
CA MET A 234 6.00 13.81 2.16
C MET A 234 7.39 14.38 2.44
N SER A 235 8.21 14.63 1.41
CA SER A 235 9.52 15.29 1.56
C SER A 235 9.44 16.75 2.06
N TYR A 236 8.27 17.37 2.01
CA TYR A 236 8.04 18.72 2.56
C TYR A 236 7.54 18.71 4.01
N LEU A 237 7.30 17.54 4.61
CA LEU A 237 6.91 17.43 6.02
C LEU A 237 8.15 17.58 6.91
N PRO A 238 8.25 18.63 7.76
CA PRO A 238 9.44 18.82 8.60
C PRO A 238 9.60 17.65 9.60
N PRO A 239 10.82 17.10 9.79
CA PRO A 239 11.05 15.97 10.69
C PRO A 239 10.60 16.22 12.13
N SER A 240 10.74 17.45 12.62
CA SER A 240 10.28 17.85 13.96
C SER A 240 8.76 17.81 14.11
N MET A 241 8.03 18.05 13.02
CA MET A 241 6.56 18.03 13.00
C MET A 241 6.00 16.63 12.76
N ALA A 242 6.75 15.75 12.08
CA ALA A 242 6.29 14.43 11.69
C ALA A 242 5.73 13.60 12.87
N PRO A 243 6.39 13.46 14.04
CA PRO A 243 5.84 12.67 15.14
C PRO A 243 4.50 13.20 15.65
N SER A 244 4.35 14.52 15.76
CA SER A 244 3.11 15.14 16.24
C SER A 244 2.01 15.05 15.19
N PHE A 245 2.34 15.24 13.91
CA PHE A 245 1.42 15.04 12.79
C PHE A 245 0.89 13.60 12.76
N PHE A 246 1.77 12.60 12.81
CA PHE A 246 1.37 11.19 12.79
C PHE A 246 0.61 10.77 14.06
N ARG A 247 0.96 11.30 15.25
CA ARG A 247 0.17 11.07 16.47
C ARG A 247 -1.23 11.68 16.37
N ALA A 248 -1.35 12.89 15.82
CA ALA A 248 -2.65 13.54 15.61
C ALA A 248 -3.47 12.77 14.58
N GLN A 249 -2.86 12.34 13.47
CA GLN A 249 -3.48 11.49 12.47
C GLN A 249 -3.93 10.15 13.07
N ALA A 250 -3.08 9.48 13.85
CA ALA A 250 -3.41 8.21 14.50
C ALA A 250 -4.55 8.32 15.52
N ARG A 251 -4.71 9.48 16.17
CA ARG A 251 -5.87 9.77 17.03
C ARG A 251 -7.12 10.08 16.22
N ARG A 252 -6.98 10.74 15.06
CA ARG A 252 -8.08 11.00 14.12
C ARG A 252 -8.49 9.78 13.30
N LEU A 253 -7.71 8.69 13.30
CA LEU A 253 -8.08 7.40 12.72
C LEU A 253 -9.23 6.69 13.47
N GLU A 254 -9.86 7.36 14.45
CA GLU A 254 -11.27 7.10 14.81
C GLU A 254 -12.22 7.32 13.60
N SER A 255 -11.80 8.04 12.56
CA SER A 255 -12.38 7.96 11.21
C SER A 255 -11.28 7.67 10.18
N ALA A 256 -11.46 6.60 9.41
CA ALA A 256 -10.47 6.20 8.42
C ALA A 256 -10.53 7.16 7.22
N SER A 257 -9.77 8.25 7.22
CA SER A 257 -10.03 9.36 6.29
C SER A 257 -9.73 9.09 4.81
N VAL A 258 -9.14 7.94 4.46
CA VAL A 258 -8.71 7.63 3.07
C VAL A 258 -9.17 6.26 2.59
N PHE A 259 -9.09 5.23 3.43
CA PHE A 259 -9.54 3.87 3.13
C PHE A 259 -9.91 3.13 4.42
N ASN A 260 -10.82 2.16 4.37
CA ASN A 260 -11.31 1.42 5.54
C ASN A 260 -10.29 0.41 6.09
N LEU A 261 -9.53 -0.24 5.20
CA LEU A 261 -8.57 -1.27 5.55
C LEU A 261 -7.45 -1.38 4.53
N THR A 262 -6.35 -2.03 4.91
CA THR A 262 -5.27 -2.40 3.99
C THR A 262 -5.45 -3.84 3.52
N ILE A 263 -5.35 -4.06 2.21
CA ILE A 263 -5.27 -5.40 1.61
C ILE A 263 -3.95 -5.48 0.85
N SER A 264 -3.17 -6.52 1.13
CA SER A 264 -1.90 -6.78 0.46
C SER A 264 -1.84 -8.23 0.01
N ASN A 265 -1.23 -8.45 -1.15
CA ASN A 265 -0.86 -9.76 -1.66
C ASN A 265 0.63 -9.68 -2.00
N VAL A 266 1.45 -10.42 -1.27
CA VAL A 266 2.91 -10.52 -1.40
C VAL A 266 3.31 -11.96 -1.64
#